data_AF-A0A835ZP81-F1
#
_entry.id   AF-A0A835ZP81-F1
#
_cell.length_a   1.000
_cell.length_b   1.000
_cell.length_c   1.000
_cell.angle_alpha   90.00
_cell.angle_beta   90.00
_cell.angle_gamma   90.00
#
_symmetry.space_group_name_H-M   'P 1'
#
loop_
_entity.id
_entity.type
_entity.pdbx_description
1 polymer ?
#
loop_
_entity_poly.entity_id
_entity_poly.type
_entity_poly.pdbx_seq_one_letter_code
_entity_poly.pdbx_strand_id
1 'polypeptide(L)'
;MLTCLHRRIEQDGHHRCPLDLRPLFPLTPKPGEIPTTEFQLEKKYSTMKLFIGILFCSLIMGVTGEGWYSFFKEAVQGASDLWRAYWDMKEANVQNSGRYFRARGNYDAAQRGPGGVWAAKIISNVGEYLQGFLHQIYLGRDSYGLEDQVSNRRAEEWGRSGQDPDRFRPAGLPKKY
;
A
#
# COMPACT_ATOMS: atom_id res chain seq x y z
N MET A 1 -9.32 -52.90 1.73
CA MET A 1 -9.97 -53.93 2.59
C MET A 1 -11.47 -53.83 2.31
N LEU A 2 -12.05 -54.90 1.75
CA LEU A 2 -13.41 -55.12 1.21
C LEU A 2 -13.74 -54.38 -0.12
N THR A 3 -13.92 -54.99 -1.30
CA THR A 3 -14.84 -56.06 -1.80
C THR A 3 -16.31 -55.79 -1.45
N CYS A 4 -17.35 -56.02 -2.26
CA CYS A 4 -17.60 -56.69 -3.53
C CYS A 4 -19.06 -56.35 -3.92
N LEU A 5 -19.37 -56.12 -5.19
CA LEU A 5 -20.29 -56.91 -6.06
C LEU A 5 -21.81 -56.95 -5.77
N HIS A 6 -22.54 -57.13 -6.89
CA HIS A 6 -23.90 -57.65 -7.10
C HIS A 6 -25.08 -56.65 -7.13
N ARG A 7 -25.66 -56.37 -8.32
CA ARG A 7 -26.77 -57.08 -9.02
C ARG A 7 -28.09 -57.00 -8.24
N ARG A 8 -29.13 -56.33 -8.76
CA ARG A 8 -30.03 -56.73 -9.87
C ARG A 8 -31.30 -57.37 -9.30
N ILE A 9 -32.39 -56.60 -9.46
CA ILE A 9 -33.78 -56.99 -9.80
C ILE A 9 -34.45 -58.01 -8.90
N GLU A 10 -35.54 -57.56 -8.25
CA GLU A 10 -36.79 -58.31 -8.27
C GLU A 10 -37.97 -57.34 -8.41
N GLN A 11 -38.61 -57.44 -9.57
CA GLN A 11 -39.96 -56.95 -9.84
C GLN A 11 -40.94 -58.01 -9.30
N ASP A 12 -42.02 -57.57 -8.66
CA ASP A 12 -43.39 -57.68 -9.19
C ASP A 12 -44.43 -57.73 -8.06
N GLY A 13 -45.47 -56.92 -8.24
CA GLY A 13 -46.60 -56.80 -7.33
C GLY A 13 -47.67 -55.89 -7.95
N HIS A 14 -48.40 -56.44 -8.92
CA HIS A 14 -49.49 -55.82 -9.67
C HIS A 14 -50.69 -55.46 -8.78
N HIS A 15 -51.27 -54.25 -8.91
CA HIS A 15 -52.70 -54.04 -9.24
C HIS A 15 -53.13 -52.53 -9.27
N ARG A 16 -53.52 -52.09 -10.47
CA ARG A 16 -54.53 -51.08 -10.90
C ARG A 16 -54.85 -49.85 -10.02
N CYS A 17 -54.59 -48.64 -10.52
CA CYS A 17 -55.54 -47.76 -11.26
C CYS A 17 -54.95 -46.34 -11.42
N PRO A 18 -55.06 -45.67 -12.59
CA PRO A 18 -54.48 -44.36 -12.83
C PRO A 18 -55.50 -43.27 -12.48
N LEU A 19 -55.22 -42.48 -11.45
CA LEU A 19 -55.82 -41.15 -11.31
C LEU A 19 -54.76 -40.13 -11.71
N ASP A 20 -54.88 -39.70 -12.97
CA ASP A 20 -54.24 -38.52 -13.56
C ASP A 20 -54.71 -37.29 -12.77
N LEU A 21 -54.09 -37.03 -11.62
CA LEU A 21 -54.07 -35.70 -11.04
C LEU A 21 -52.99 -34.90 -11.75
N ARG A 22 -53.35 -34.34 -12.90
CA ARG A 22 -52.71 -33.12 -13.40
C ARG A 22 -52.79 -32.06 -12.29
N PRO A 23 -51.68 -31.56 -11.75
CA PRO A 23 -51.66 -30.20 -11.27
C PRO A 23 -51.69 -29.34 -12.52
N LEU A 24 -52.76 -28.56 -12.62
CA LEU A 24 -52.98 -27.44 -13.51
C LEU A 24 -51.73 -26.52 -13.50
N PHE A 25 -50.73 -26.78 -14.34
CA PHE A 25 -49.97 -25.68 -14.93
C PHE A 25 -50.97 -24.96 -15.86
N PRO A 26 -51.05 -23.63 -15.83
CA PRO A 26 -49.95 -22.82 -16.35
C PRO A 26 -49.62 -21.67 -15.36
N LEU A 27 -48.45 -21.08 -15.39
CA LEU A 27 -48.11 -20.06 -16.37
C LEU A 27 -46.58 -19.98 -16.47
N THR A 28 -46.06 -20.41 -17.62
CA THR A 28 -44.90 -19.72 -18.15
C THR A 28 -45.21 -18.22 -18.19
N PRO A 29 -44.29 -17.34 -17.78
CA PRO A 29 -44.52 -15.91 -17.93
C PRO A 29 -44.82 -15.63 -19.41
N LYS A 30 -45.90 -14.89 -19.68
CA LYS A 30 -46.21 -14.43 -21.03
C LYS A 30 -44.97 -13.72 -21.60
N PRO A 31 -44.60 -13.95 -22.86
CA PRO A 31 -43.55 -13.17 -23.50
C PRO A 31 -44.02 -11.71 -23.55
N GLY A 32 -43.46 -10.86 -22.70
CA GLY A 32 -43.74 -9.41 -22.69
C GLY A 32 -44.05 -8.79 -21.32
N GLU A 33 -44.27 -9.56 -20.26
CA GLU A 33 -44.55 -8.99 -18.94
C GLU A 33 -43.29 -9.04 -18.06
N ILE A 34 -42.51 -7.96 -18.13
CA ILE A 34 -41.32 -7.76 -17.31
C ILE A 34 -41.78 -7.67 -15.84
N PRO A 35 -41.29 -8.53 -14.91
CA PRO A 35 -41.58 -8.41 -13.48
C PRO A 35 -40.82 -7.20 -12.93
N THR A 36 -41.34 -6.02 -13.23
CA THR A 36 -40.75 -4.74 -12.89
C THR A 36 -40.71 -4.53 -11.38
N THR A 37 -41.65 -5.08 -10.62
CA THR A 37 -41.72 -4.88 -9.17
C THR A 37 -40.64 -5.63 -8.40
N GLU A 38 -40.43 -6.93 -8.67
CA GLU A 38 -39.36 -7.75 -8.07
C GLU A 38 -37.98 -7.24 -8.47
N PHE A 39 -37.79 -6.90 -9.75
CA PHE A 39 -36.53 -6.34 -10.25
C PHE A 39 -36.22 -4.97 -9.63
N GLN A 40 -37.23 -4.11 -9.44
CA GLN A 40 -37.04 -2.80 -8.81
C GLN A 40 -36.81 -2.92 -7.29
N LEU A 41 -37.42 -3.92 -6.63
CA LEU A 41 -37.19 -4.20 -5.20
C LEU A 41 -35.77 -4.72 -4.96
N GLU A 42 -35.31 -5.68 -5.76
CA GLU A 42 -33.93 -6.20 -5.73
C GLU A 42 -32.91 -5.09 -6.03
N LYS A 43 -33.17 -4.24 -7.02
CA LYS A 43 -32.32 -3.10 -7.34
C LYS A 43 -32.28 -2.09 -6.18
N LYS A 44 -33.42 -1.79 -5.55
CA LYS A 44 -33.49 -0.93 -4.35
C LYS A 44 -32.73 -1.52 -3.17
N TYR A 45 -32.90 -2.81 -2.92
CA TYR A 45 -32.28 -3.52 -1.81
C TYR A 45 -30.75 -3.63 -2.00
N SER A 46 -30.28 -3.88 -3.22
CA SER A 46 -28.87 -3.82 -3.59
C SER A 46 -28.28 -2.41 -3.43
N THR A 47 -29.03 -1.39 -3.85
CA THR A 47 -28.63 0.02 -3.69
C THR A 47 -28.52 0.40 -2.21
N MET A 48 -29.50 0.02 -1.37
CA MET A 48 -29.46 0.25 0.08
C MET A 48 -28.28 -0.45 0.76
N LYS A 49 -27.96 -1.69 0.37
CA LYS A 49 -26.77 -2.40 0.88
C LYS A 49 -25.46 -1.72 0.49
N LEU A 50 -25.37 -1.23 -0.76
CA LEU A 50 -24.22 -0.46 -1.23
C LEU A 50 -24.05 0.82 -0.42
N PHE A 51 -25.13 1.57 -0.19
CA PHE A 51 -25.11 2.78 0.61
C PHE A 51 -24.70 2.53 2.07
N ILE A 52 -25.22 1.46 2.69
CA ILE A 52 -24.84 1.06 4.04
C ILE A 52 -23.34 0.67 4.07
N GLY A 53 -22.86 -0.08 3.07
CA GLY A 53 -21.45 -0.43 2.93
C GLY A 53 -20.55 0.79 2.77
N ILE A 54 -20.93 1.75 1.92
CA ILE A 54 -20.19 3.01 1.74
C ILE A 54 -20.17 3.83 3.02
N LEU A 55 -21.32 4.02 3.69
CA LEU A 55 -21.39 4.76 4.94
C LEU A 55 -20.55 4.11 6.05
N PHE A 56 -20.56 2.77 6.13
CA PHE A 56 -19.73 2.03 7.07
C PHE A 56 -18.24 2.16 6.75
N CYS A 57 -17.86 2.05 5.48
CA CYS A 57 -16.49 2.30 5.01
C CYS A 57 -16.04 3.74 5.30
N SER A 58 -16.89 4.73 5.05
CA SER A 58 -16.59 6.14 5.33
C SER A 58 -16.50 6.42 6.83
N LEU A 59 -17.30 5.76 7.67
CA LEU A 59 -17.23 5.88 9.13
C LEU A 59 -15.94 5.27 9.68
N ILE A 60 -15.54 4.09 9.19
CA ILE A 60 -14.27 3.44 9.54
C ILE A 60 -13.07 4.30 9.10
N MET A 61 -13.09 4.83 7.87
CA MET A 61 -12.03 5.71 7.37
C MET A 61 -12.02 7.08 8.08
N GLY A 62 -13.19 7.60 8.46
CA GLY A 62 -13.33 8.87 9.18
C GLY A 62 -12.80 8.81 10.62
N VAL A 63 -12.99 7.68 11.31
CA VAL A 63 -12.51 7.48 12.70
C VAL A 63 -11.00 7.16 12.75
N THR A 64 -10.39 6.74 11.65
CA THR A 64 -8.95 6.39 11.58
C THR A 64 -8.10 7.38 10.79
N GLY A 65 -8.73 8.41 10.19
CA GLY A 65 -8.08 9.30 9.23
C GLY A 65 -6.99 10.22 9.79
N GLU A 66 -7.08 10.62 11.06
CA GLU A 66 -6.14 11.61 11.63
C GLU A 66 -4.71 11.07 11.71
N GLY A 67 -4.51 9.82 12.15
CA GLY A 67 -3.19 9.21 12.25
C GLY A 67 -2.57 8.86 10.89
N TRP A 68 -3.39 8.46 9.92
CA TRP A 68 -2.91 8.21 8.56
C TRP A 68 -2.54 9.51 7.84
N TYR A 69 -3.36 10.55 7.99
CA TYR A 69 -3.06 11.87 7.43
C TYR A 69 -1.77 12.46 8.00
N SER A 70 -1.59 12.41 9.33
CA SER A 70 -0.35 12.89 9.95
C SER A 70 0.86 12.11 9.46
N PHE A 71 0.78 10.77 9.40
CA PHE A 71 1.85 9.93 8.89
C PHE A 71 2.26 10.28 7.45
N PHE A 72 1.29 10.44 6.54
CA PHE A 72 1.59 10.81 5.15
C PHE A 72 2.15 12.23 5.05
N LYS A 73 1.63 13.17 5.84
CA LYS A 73 2.16 14.53 5.92
C LYS A 73 3.62 14.52 6.37
N GLU A 74 3.95 13.77 7.41
CA GLU A 74 5.32 13.60 7.90
C GLU A 74 6.22 12.94 6.86
N ALA A 75 5.73 11.94 6.13
CA ALA A 75 6.49 11.27 5.08
C ALA A 75 6.81 12.21 3.90
N VAL A 76 5.84 13.02 3.47
CA VAL A 76 6.06 14.05 2.43
C VAL A 76 7.04 15.12 2.90
N GLN A 77 6.91 15.57 4.15
CA GLN A 77 7.86 16.52 4.73
C GLN A 77 9.27 15.92 4.81
N GLY A 78 9.41 14.68 5.29
CA GLY A 78 10.69 13.99 5.35
C GLY A 78 11.33 13.80 3.97
N ALA A 79 10.55 13.45 2.95
CA ALA A 79 11.02 13.39 1.57
C ALA A 79 11.48 14.77 1.05
N SER A 80 10.80 15.84 1.43
CA SER A 80 11.18 17.22 1.09
C SER A 80 12.46 17.67 1.79
N ASP A 81 12.66 17.32 3.06
CA ASP A 81 13.88 17.64 3.82
C ASP A 81 15.08 16.93 3.23
N LEU A 82 14.87 15.66 2.88
CA LEU A 82 15.81 14.87 2.14
C LEU A 82 16.17 15.60 0.82
N TRP A 83 15.18 15.92 -0.01
CA TRP A 83 15.42 16.61 -1.29
C TRP A 83 16.20 17.92 -1.13
N ARG A 84 15.87 18.71 -0.10
CA ARG A 84 16.62 19.92 0.26
C ARG A 84 18.08 19.61 0.57
N ALA A 85 18.35 18.56 1.34
CA ALA A 85 19.71 18.18 1.66
C ALA A 85 20.54 17.78 0.43
N TYR A 86 19.92 17.15 -0.56
CA TYR A 86 20.59 16.90 -1.84
C TYR A 86 20.92 18.19 -2.59
N TRP A 87 19.96 19.12 -2.72
CA TRP A 87 20.22 20.38 -3.43
C TRP A 87 21.28 21.22 -2.74
N ASP A 88 21.25 21.29 -1.41
CA ASP A 88 22.29 21.97 -0.64
C ASP A 88 23.67 21.33 -0.85
N MET A 89 23.75 19.99 -0.95
CA MET A 89 24.99 19.30 -1.31
C MET A 89 25.50 19.70 -2.69
N LYS A 90 24.60 19.77 -3.68
CA LYS A 90 24.93 20.14 -5.05
C LYS A 90 25.31 21.61 -5.17
N GLU A 91 24.64 22.49 -4.44
CA GLU A 91 24.93 23.93 -4.40
C GLU A 91 26.25 24.21 -3.66
N ALA A 92 26.47 23.55 -2.52
CA ALA A 92 27.70 23.70 -1.75
C ALA A 92 28.93 23.25 -2.55
N ASN A 93 28.81 22.16 -3.31
CA ASN A 93 29.86 21.60 -4.16
C ASN A 93 31.21 21.42 -3.42
N VAL A 94 31.16 21.11 -2.12
CA VAL A 94 32.34 20.91 -1.26
C VAL A 94 32.73 19.44 -1.26
N GLN A 95 34.02 19.15 -1.49
CA GLN A 95 34.54 17.77 -1.44
C GLN A 95 34.32 17.13 -0.06
N ASN A 96 34.05 15.83 -0.04
CA ASN A 96 33.82 15.05 1.18
C ASN A 96 32.64 15.50 2.06
N SER A 97 31.74 16.35 1.55
CA SER A 97 30.54 16.82 2.26
C SER A 97 29.34 15.87 2.15
N GLY A 98 29.39 14.87 1.26
CA GLY A 98 28.23 14.01 1.00
C GLY A 98 27.70 13.28 2.24
N ARG A 99 28.58 12.82 3.14
CA ARG A 99 28.16 12.17 4.40
C ARG A 99 27.45 13.13 5.34
N TYR A 100 27.89 14.39 5.40
CA TYR A 100 27.22 15.44 6.16
C TYR A 100 25.78 15.63 5.68
N PHE A 101 25.59 15.82 4.37
CA PHE A 101 24.26 16.06 3.81
C PHE A 101 23.33 14.84 3.94
N ARG A 102 23.86 13.62 3.81
CA ARG A 102 23.08 12.38 4.09
C ARG A 102 22.64 12.31 5.55
N ALA A 103 23.54 12.60 6.50
CA ALA A 103 23.21 12.63 7.92
C ALA A 103 22.19 13.74 8.22
N ARG A 104 22.40 14.97 7.74
CA ARG A 104 21.52 16.11 7.97
C ARG A 104 20.12 15.87 7.38
N GLY A 105 20.03 15.39 6.14
CA GLY A 105 18.72 15.08 5.53
C GLY A 105 17.95 13.99 6.29
N ASN A 106 18.64 12.94 6.75
CA ASN A 106 18.01 11.91 7.58
C ASN A 106 17.63 12.42 8.98
N TYR A 107 18.41 13.33 9.56
CA TYR A 107 18.13 13.98 10.83
C TYR A 107 16.90 14.89 10.76
N ASP A 108 16.83 15.76 9.74
CA ASP A 108 15.69 16.64 9.48
C ASP A 108 14.42 15.82 9.22
N ALA A 109 14.50 14.77 8.39
CA ALA A 109 13.37 13.89 8.12
C ALA A 109 12.91 13.12 9.36
N ALA A 110 13.83 12.62 10.19
CA ALA A 110 13.47 11.91 11.42
C ALA A 110 12.76 12.82 12.43
N GLN A 111 13.11 14.11 12.48
CA GLN A 111 12.43 15.09 13.33
C GLN A 111 10.97 15.33 12.95
N ARG A 112 10.54 14.97 11.73
CA ARG A 112 9.13 15.08 11.33
C ARG A 112 8.24 14.08 12.07
N GLY A 113 8.77 12.93 12.45
CA GLY A 113 8.01 11.86 13.11
C GLY A 113 8.13 10.51 12.39
N PRO A 114 7.31 9.52 12.78
CA PRO A 114 7.34 8.17 12.21
C PRO A 114 7.24 8.14 10.68
N GLY A 115 6.44 9.01 10.06
CA GLY A 115 6.33 9.10 8.60
C GLY A 115 7.62 9.57 7.94
N GLY A 116 8.30 10.54 8.54
CA GLY A 116 9.58 11.05 8.05
C GLY A 116 10.72 10.04 8.20
N VAL A 117 10.77 9.32 9.33
CA VAL A 117 11.69 8.19 9.53
C VAL A 117 11.46 7.09 8.48
N TRP A 118 10.20 6.79 8.18
CA TRP A 118 9.84 5.82 7.14
C TRP A 118 10.30 6.31 5.76
N ALA A 119 10.04 7.56 5.40
CA ALA A 119 10.46 8.15 4.12
C ALA A 119 11.99 8.09 3.96
N ALA A 120 12.74 8.47 5.00
CA ALA A 120 14.20 8.39 5.03
C ALA A 120 14.71 6.95 4.87
N LYS A 121 14.09 5.99 5.54
CA LYS A 121 14.44 4.57 5.41
C LYS A 121 14.20 4.03 4.02
N ILE A 122 13.06 4.37 3.40
CA ILE A 122 12.76 3.96 2.04
C ILE A 122 13.80 4.59 1.11
N ILE A 123 13.93 5.92 1.07
CA ILE A 123 14.80 6.64 0.13
C ILE A 123 16.27 6.18 0.22
N SER A 124 16.79 5.89 1.42
CA SER A 124 18.14 5.35 1.60
C SER A 124 18.30 3.88 1.18
N ASN A 125 17.23 3.09 1.20
CA ASN A 125 17.27 1.64 0.90
C ASN A 125 16.75 1.27 -0.49
N VAL A 126 16.30 2.22 -1.32
CA VAL A 126 15.47 1.84 -2.48
C VAL A 126 16.24 0.96 -3.48
N GLY A 127 15.64 -0.19 -3.77
CA GLY A 127 16.13 -1.19 -4.73
C GLY A 127 15.98 -0.79 -6.21
N GLU A 128 16.48 -1.67 -7.06
CA GLU A 128 16.88 -1.47 -8.46
C GLU A 128 15.92 -0.65 -9.34
N TYR A 129 14.60 -0.77 -9.16
CA TYR A 129 13.59 -0.08 -9.99
C TYR A 129 13.48 1.43 -9.74
N LEU A 130 13.66 1.88 -8.50
CA LEU A 130 13.68 3.30 -8.13
C LEU A 130 15.10 3.81 -7.97
N GLN A 131 16.09 2.89 -7.97
CA GLN A 131 17.52 3.18 -7.88
C GLN A 131 17.92 4.17 -8.97
N GLY A 132 17.59 3.98 -10.25
CA GLY A 132 18.03 4.91 -11.31
C GLY A 132 17.62 6.37 -11.07
N PHE A 133 16.37 6.61 -10.69
CA PHE A 133 15.82 7.96 -10.49
C PHE A 133 16.29 8.57 -9.16
N LEU A 134 16.08 7.87 -8.05
CA LEU A 134 16.44 8.36 -6.72
C LEU A 134 17.96 8.36 -6.50
N HIS A 135 18.73 7.41 -7.04
CA HIS A 135 20.19 7.45 -6.93
C HIS A 135 20.77 8.67 -7.65
N GLN A 136 20.29 8.99 -8.85
CA GLN A 136 20.74 10.18 -9.58
C GLN A 136 20.40 11.47 -8.83
N ILE A 137 19.22 11.49 -8.21
CA ILE A 137 18.65 12.63 -7.49
C ILE A 137 19.13 12.74 -6.04
N TYR A 138 19.64 11.67 -5.44
CA TYR A 138 19.77 11.61 -3.98
C TYR A 138 21.13 11.08 -3.54
N LEU A 139 21.60 10.02 -4.19
CA LEU A 139 22.84 9.37 -3.80
C LEU A 139 24.07 9.93 -4.52
N GLY A 140 23.87 10.71 -5.60
CA GLY A 140 24.96 11.20 -6.45
C GLY A 140 25.52 10.05 -7.30
N ARG A 141 25.95 10.34 -8.52
CA ARG A 141 26.60 9.35 -9.40
C ARG A 141 28.06 9.18 -8.95
N ASP A 142 28.21 8.70 -7.73
CA ASP A 142 29.46 8.71 -7.02
C ASP A 142 29.94 7.26 -7.01
N SER A 143 30.75 6.93 -8.02
CA SER A 143 31.37 5.62 -8.23
C SER A 143 32.37 5.36 -7.12
N TYR A 144 31.88 4.86 -5.99
CA TYR A 144 32.71 4.59 -4.83
C TYR A 144 32.55 3.14 -4.37
N GLY A 145 33.64 2.59 -3.84
CA GLY A 145 33.74 1.18 -3.45
C GLY A 145 32.78 0.79 -2.31
N LEU A 146 32.73 -0.51 -2.02
CA LEU A 146 31.91 -1.10 -0.94
C LEU A 146 32.06 -0.35 0.41
N GLU A 147 33.28 0.10 0.71
CA GLU A 147 33.61 0.79 1.96
C GLU A 147 32.92 2.16 2.09
N ASP A 148 32.79 2.89 0.98
CA ASP A 148 32.06 4.16 0.94
C ASP A 148 30.55 3.97 1.03
N GLN A 149 30.00 2.88 0.50
CA GLN A 149 28.59 2.54 0.68
C GLN A 149 28.26 2.26 2.16
N VAL A 150 29.11 1.51 2.85
CA VAL A 150 28.95 1.24 4.28
C VAL A 150 29.07 2.53 5.09
N SER A 151 30.03 3.38 4.76
CA SER A 151 30.23 4.67 5.43
C SER A 151 29.05 5.62 5.21
N ASN A 152 28.50 5.67 4.00
CA ASN A 152 27.30 6.44 3.67
C ASN A 152 26.09 5.96 4.47
N ARG A 153 25.86 4.64 4.54
CA ARG A 153 24.75 4.06 5.33
C ARG A 153 24.88 4.40 6.80
N ARG A 154 26.09 4.35 7.37
CA ARG A 154 26.34 4.76 8.76
C ARG A 154 26.00 6.24 9.00
N ALA A 155 26.29 7.11 8.04
CA ALA A 155 25.94 8.53 8.16
C ALA A 155 24.41 8.75 8.13
N GLU A 156 23.70 8.03 7.25
CA GLU A 156 22.23 8.06 7.20
C GLU A 156 21.61 7.56 8.50
N GLU A 157 22.08 6.43 9.03
CA GLU A 157 21.63 5.87 10.30
C GLU A 157 21.92 6.80 11.48
N TRP A 158 23.10 7.41 11.51
CA TRP A 158 23.47 8.41 12.52
C TRP A 158 22.48 9.57 12.55
N GLY A 159 22.23 10.19 11.39
CA GLY A 159 21.26 11.27 11.28
C GLY A 159 19.86 10.83 11.69
N ARG A 160 19.38 9.70 11.15
CA ARG A 160 18.04 9.18 11.42
C ARG A 160 17.81 8.79 12.88
N SER A 161 18.88 8.46 13.59
CA SER A 161 18.84 8.19 15.04
C SER A 161 18.72 9.45 15.90
N GLY A 162 18.71 10.64 15.29
CA GLY A 162 18.63 11.92 16.00
C GLY A 162 19.98 12.41 16.53
N GLN A 163 21.10 11.86 16.03
CA GLN A 163 22.43 12.31 16.43
C GLN A 163 22.91 13.46 15.54
N ASP A 164 23.79 14.29 16.09
CA ASP A 164 24.25 15.52 15.46
C ASP A 164 24.95 15.26 14.09
N PRO A 165 24.40 15.78 12.98
CA PRO A 165 25.02 15.65 11.65
C PRO A 165 26.40 16.30 11.54
N ASP A 166 26.71 17.31 12.37
CA ASP A 166 27.98 18.04 12.30
C ASP A 166 29.20 17.15 12.59
N ARG A 167 29.00 15.95 13.14
CA ARG A 167 30.02 14.89 13.20
C ARG A 167 30.69 14.62 11.85
N PHE A 168 29.97 14.80 10.73
CA PHE A 168 30.48 14.57 9.38
C PHE A 168 30.81 15.88 8.62
N ARG A 169 30.68 17.05 9.25
CA ARG A 169 30.87 18.35 8.60
C ARG A 169 32.33 18.53 8.17
N PRO A 170 32.62 18.72 6.87
CA PRO A 170 33.99 18.95 6.43
C PRO A 170 34.42 20.39 6.70
N ALA A 171 35.73 20.58 6.86
CA ALA A 171 36.32 21.92 6.90
C ALA A 171 36.01 22.68 5.60
N GLY A 172 35.59 23.94 5.71
CA GLY A 172 35.25 24.77 4.56
C GLY A 172 33.79 24.70 4.11
N LEU A 173 32.93 23.87 4.72
CA LEU A 173 31.50 23.91 4.44
C LEU A 173 30.86 25.21 4.98
N PRO A 174 30.24 26.05 4.13
CA PRO A 174 29.61 27.29 4.59
C PRO A 174 28.60 27.06 5.71
N LYS A 175 28.57 27.95 6.71
CA LYS A 175 27.69 27.83 7.88
C LYS A 175 26.18 27.88 7.58
N LYS A 176 25.79 28.31 6.37
CA LYS A 176 24.38 28.33 5.96
C LYS A 176 23.79 26.93 5.75
N TYR A 177 24.66 25.93 5.59
CA TYR A 177 24.29 24.53 5.41
C TYR A 177 24.32 23.77 6.74
#